data_AF-A0A6V8N6B6-F1
#
_entry.id   AF-A0A6V8N6B6-F1
#
_cell.length_a   1.000
_cell.length_b   1.000
_cell.length_c   1.000
_cell.angle_alpha   90.00
_cell.angle_beta   90.00
_cell.angle_gamma   90.00
#
_symmetry.space_group_name_H-M   'P 1'
#
loop_
_entity.id
_entity.type
_entity.pdbx_description
1 polymer ?
#
loop_
_entity_poly.entity_id
_entity_poly.type
_entity_poly.pdbx_seq_one_letter_code
_entity_poly.pdbx_strand_id
1 'polypeptide(L)'
;MFVLNVVRTEDGDWKANDPLTIYQYQKSLGLLYRQELAYELGRRSFEVKILDRSLMFIELKGVSAELLEYFSPRRAAIEAQVAIWKEEGKFVLGAPRPAISCFAASIWRSLMAARPVV
;
A
#
# COMPACT_ATOMS: atom_id res chain seq x y z
N MET A 1 -12.16 0.77 -2.00
CA MET A 1 -13.21 -0.26 -2.15
C MET A 1 -13.51 -0.80 -0.77
N PHE A 2 -14.75 -0.68 -0.32
CA PHE A 2 -15.19 -1.34 0.91
C PHE A 2 -15.84 -2.66 0.53
N VAL A 3 -15.42 -3.74 1.18
CA VAL A 3 -16.03 -5.06 1.04
C VAL A 3 -16.86 -5.28 2.28
N LEU A 4 -18.16 -5.50 2.11
CA LEU A 4 -19.04 -5.80 3.22
C LEU A 4 -18.71 -7.20 3.75
N ASN A 5 -18.75 -7.38 5.07
CA ASN A 5 -18.58 -8.68 5.70
C ASN A 5 -19.88 -9.49 5.63
N VAL A 6 -20.43 -9.65 4.43
CA VAL A 6 -21.66 -10.40 4.19
C VAL A 6 -21.63 -10.99 2.78
N VAL A 7 -21.96 -12.26 2.66
CA VAL A 7 -22.08 -13.00 1.39
C VAL A 7 -23.35 -13.84 1.42
N ARG A 8 -23.96 -14.02 0.24
CA ARG A 8 -25.11 -14.91 0.09
C ARG A 8 -24.63 -16.30 -0.30
N THR A 9 -25.07 -17.34 0.41
CA THR A 9 -24.71 -18.72 0.13
C THR A 9 -25.58 -19.31 -0.97
N GLU A 10 -25.17 -20.47 -1.51
CA GLU A 10 -25.96 -21.23 -2.49
C GLU A 10 -27.34 -21.61 -1.93
N ASP A 11 -27.41 -21.93 -0.63
CA ASP A 11 -28.65 -22.24 0.09
C ASP A 11 -29.57 -21.01 0.29
N GLY A 12 -29.08 -19.80 -0.04
CA GLY A 12 -29.84 -18.55 0.06
C GLY A 12 -29.68 -17.77 1.36
N ASP A 13 -28.96 -18.32 2.35
CA ASP A 13 -28.64 -17.67 3.62
C ASP A 13 -27.58 -16.57 3.48
N TRP A 14 -27.49 -15.69 4.49
CA TRP A 14 -26.44 -14.68 4.60
C TRP A 14 -25.41 -15.09 5.65
N LYS A 15 -24.13 -15.12 5.25
CA LYS A 15 -23.01 -15.45 6.14
C LYS A 15 -21.93 -14.39 6.07
N ALA A 16 -21.02 -14.39 7.04
CA ALA A 16 -19.82 -13.57 7.00
C ALA A 16 -18.94 -13.96 5.79
N ASN A 17 -18.24 -12.98 5.24
CA ASN A 17 -17.27 -13.23 4.18
C ASN A 17 -16.03 -13.94 4.74
N ASP A 18 -15.38 -14.80 3.95
CA ASP A 18 -14.03 -15.30 4.26
C ASP A 18 -12.97 -14.36 3.64
N PRO A 19 -12.31 -13.51 4.44
CA PRO A 19 -11.35 -12.55 3.90
C PRO A 19 -9.97 -13.15 3.66
N LEU A 20 -9.68 -14.37 4.13
CA LEU A 20 -8.33 -14.95 4.11
C LEU A 20 -7.79 -15.03 2.69
N THR A 21 -8.61 -15.52 1.77
CA THR A 21 -8.30 -15.65 0.35
C THR A 21 -7.96 -14.30 -0.28
N ILE A 22 -8.72 -13.24 0.05
CA ILE A 22 -8.48 -11.87 -0.46
C ILE A 22 -7.11 -11.38 0.01
N TYR A 23 -6.75 -11.60 1.28
CA TYR A 23 -5.45 -11.19 1.81
C TYR A 23 -4.29 -11.98 1.21
N GLN A 24 -4.46 -13.30 1.00
CA GLN A 24 -3.45 -14.13 0.35
C GLN A 24 -3.14 -13.67 -1.07
N TYR A 25 -4.18 -13.29 -1.83
CA TYR A 25 -4.04 -12.82 -3.22
C TYR A 25 -3.86 -11.30 -3.37
N GLN A 26 -3.76 -10.53 -2.29
CA GLN A 26 -3.70 -9.06 -2.33
C GLN A 26 -2.66 -8.52 -3.32
N LYS A 27 -1.46 -9.11 -3.35
CA LYS A 27 -0.39 -8.69 -4.27
C LYS A 27 -0.73 -9.00 -5.73
N SER A 28 -1.25 -10.19 -6.00
CA SER A 28 -1.67 -10.61 -7.34
C SER A 28 -2.82 -9.76 -7.86
N LEU A 29 -3.80 -9.45 -7.01
CA LEU A 29 -4.90 -8.52 -7.35
C LEU A 29 -4.38 -7.11 -7.66
N GLY A 30 -3.42 -6.61 -6.87
CA GLY A 30 -2.79 -5.32 -7.15
C GLY A 30 -1.97 -5.31 -8.44
N LEU A 31 -1.37 -6.44 -8.83
CA LEU A 31 -0.68 -6.61 -10.11
C LEU A 31 -1.68 -6.62 -11.27
N LEU A 32 -2.76 -7.39 -11.17
CA LEU A 32 -3.84 -7.43 -12.16
C LEU A 32 -4.41 -6.03 -12.41
N TYR A 33 -4.71 -5.28 -11.33
CA TYR A 33 -5.18 -3.90 -11.44
C TYR A 33 -4.24 -3.01 -12.28
N ARG A 34 -2.94 -3.10 -12.04
CA ARG A 34 -1.95 -2.26 -12.77
C ARG A 34 -1.75 -2.72 -14.21
N GLN A 35 -1.88 -4.02 -14.49
CA GLN A 35 -1.87 -4.54 -15.86
C GLN A 35 -3.08 -4.03 -16.65
N GLU A 36 -4.29 -4.15 -16.10
CA GLU A 36 -5.51 -3.65 -16.72
C GLU A 36 -5.46 -2.13 -16.91
N LEU A 37 -4.96 -1.39 -15.91
CA LEU A 37 -4.77 0.05 -16.02
C LEU A 37 -3.80 0.42 -17.15
N ALA A 38 -2.66 -0.25 -17.26
CA ALA A 38 -1.70 -0.02 -18.34
C ALA A 38 -2.34 -0.28 -19.72
N TYR A 39 -3.08 -1.38 -19.84
CA TYR A 39 -3.79 -1.76 -21.05
C TYR A 39 -4.83 -0.70 -21.45
N GLU A 40 -5.67 -0.27 -20.51
CA GLU A 40 -6.71 0.73 -20.73
C GLU A 40 -6.16 2.13 -21.03
N LEU A 41 -5.01 2.49 -20.46
CA LEU A 41 -4.28 3.72 -20.80
C LEU A 41 -3.75 3.66 -22.24
N GLY A 42 -3.13 2.54 -22.63
CA GLY A 42 -2.65 2.32 -23.99
C GLY A 42 -3.78 2.37 -25.03
N ARG A 43 -4.94 1.80 -24.73
CA ARG A 43 -6.16 1.88 -25.57
C ARG A 43 -6.63 3.32 -25.80
N ARG A 44 -6.36 4.22 -24.86
CA ARG A 44 -6.69 5.66 -24.94
C ARG A 44 -5.53 6.49 -25.48
N SER A 45 -4.52 5.86 -26.07
CA SER A 45 -3.32 6.51 -26.64
C SER A 45 -2.44 7.23 -25.62
N PHE A 46 -2.53 6.88 -24.33
CA PHE A 46 -1.53 7.30 -23.36
C PHE A 46 -0.31 6.39 -23.45
N GLU A 47 0.87 7.00 -23.43
CA GLU A 47 2.13 6.26 -23.33
C GLU A 47 2.48 6.02 -21.86
N VAL A 48 2.78 4.77 -21.51
CA VAL A 48 3.17 4.37 -20.15
C VAL A 48 4.62 3.88 -20.13
N LYS A 49 5.37 4.28 -19.11
CA LYS A 49 6.70 3.78 -18.78
C LYS A 49 6.56 2.71 -17.70
N ILE A 50 7.10 1.51 -17.94
CA ILE A 50 7.18 0.45 -16.93
C ILE A 50 8.40 0.72 -16.06
N LEU A 51 8.19 0.88 -14.75
CA LEU A 51 9.25 1.07 -13.76
C LEU A 51 9.76 -0.24 -13.18
N ASP A 52 8.85 -1.17 -12.91
CA ASP A 52 9.15 -2.51 -12.41
C ASP A 52 8.21 -3.49 -13.10
N ARG A 53 8.79 -4.40 -13.88
CA ARG A 53 8.03 -5.39 -14.64
C ARG A 53 7.48 -6.53 -13.77
N SER A 54 8.20 -6.90 -12.71
CA SER A 54 7.78 -8.00 -11.82
C SER A 54 6.54 -7.62 -11.02
N LEU A 55 6.48 -6.35 -10.62
CA LEU A 55 5.35 -5.81 -9.89
C LEU A 55 4.32 -5.16 -10.82
N MET A 56 4.70 -4.77 -12.05
CA MET A 56 3.91 -3.92 -12.95
C MET A 56 3.67 -2.51 -12.38
N PHE A 57 4.70 -1.88 -11.81
CA PHE A 57 4.64 -0.44 -11.54
C PHE A 57 4.84 0.34 -12.84
N ILE A 58 3.97 1.31 -13.09
CA ILE A 58 3.94 2.12 -14.29
C ILE A 58 3.84 3.60 -13.93
N GLU A 59 4.31 4.46 -14.84
CA GLU A 59 4.09 5.90 -14.82
C GLU A 59 3.68 6.38 -16.21
N LEU A 60 3.03 7.54 -16.31
CA LEU A 60 2.74 8.16 -17.60
C LEU A 60 4.00 8.79 -18.19
N LYS A 61 4.24 8.59 -19.49
CA LYS A 61 5.31 9.29 -20.19
C LYS A 61 4.95 10.77 -20.34
N GLY A 62 5.96 11.64 -20.23
CA GLY A 62 5.80 13.09 -20.34
C GLY A 62 5.48 13.80 -19.02
N VAL A 63 5.28 13.07 -17.93
CA VAL A 63 5.22 13.65 -16.58
C VAL A 63 6.65 13.79 -16.05
N SER A 64 7.04 14.99 -15.62
CA SER A 64 8.39 15.24 -15.07
C SER A 64 8.55 14.64 -13.68
N ALA A 65 9.79 14.25 -13.34
CA ALA A 65 10.12 13.72 -12.01
C ALA A 65 9.83 14.74 -10.90
N GLU A 66 10.14 16.02 -11.15
CA GLU A 66 9.86 17.14 -10.24
C GLU A 66 8.37 17.23 -9.88
N LEU A 67 7.49 17.01 -10.87
CA LEU A 67 6.04 17.05 -10.66
C LEU A 67 5.57 15.83 -9.85
N LEU A 68 6.14 14.65 -10.10
CA LEU A 68 5.85 13.44 -9.32
C LEU A 68 6.27 13.61 -7.85
N GLU A 69 7.43 14.19 -7.61
CA GLU A 69 7.95 14.48 -6.26
C GLU A 69 7.07 15.52 -5.54
N TYR A 70 6.72 16.61 -6.24
CA TYR A 70 5.86 17.67 -5.70
C TYR A 70 4.51 17.12 -5.20
N PHE A 71 3.89 16.19 -5.95
CA PHE A 71 2.63 15.57 -5.55
C PHE A 71 2.78 14.37 -4.59
N SER A 72 3.99 14.07 -4.12
CA SER A 72 4.29 12.92 -3.26
C SER A 72 4.79 13.29 -1.84
N PRO A 73 4.20 14.25 -1.12
CA PRO A 73 4.72 14.71 0.18
C PRO A 73 4.74 13.61 1.25
N ARG A 74 3.79 12.67 1.19
CA ARG A 74 3.76 11.52 2.11
C ARG A 74 4.97 10.61 1.93
N ARG A 75 5.43 10.43 0.69
CA ARG A 75 6.62 9.62 0.40
C ARG A 75 7.85 10.26 1.02
N ALA A 76 8.02 11.57 0.84
CA ALA A 76 9.12 12.32 1.46
C ALA A 76 9.11 12.20 2.99
N ALA A 77 7.93 12.32 3.63
CA ALA A 77 7.80 12.14 5.08
C ALA A 77 8.19 10.73 5.55
N ILE A 78 7.81 9.69 4.78
CA ILE A 78 8.20 8.30 5.07
C ILE A 78 9.71 8.12 4.94
N GLU A 79 10.31 8.64 3.86
CA GLU A 79 11.76 8.52 3.63
C GLU A 79 12.57 9.23 4.72
N ALA A 80 12.13 10.42 5.16
CA ALA A 80 12.73 11.13 6.29
C ALA A 80 12.63 10.32 7.59
N GLN A 81 11.46 9.74 7.89
CA GLN A 81 11.28 8.93 9.08
C GLN A 81 12.13 7.64 9.05
N VAL A 82 12.26 7.02 7.88
CA VAL A 82 13.12 5.84 7.68
C VAL A 82 14.59 6.21 7.87
N ALA A 83 15.03 7.40 7.44
CA ALA A 83 16.40 7.88 7.68
C ALA A 83 16.70 8.00 9.17
N ILE A 84 15.79 8.62 9.95
CA ILE A 84 15.90 8.71 11.41
C ILE A 84 16.03 7.31 12.04
N TRP A 85 15.19 6.36 11.64
CA TRP A 85 15.26 4.99 12.19
C TRP A 85 16.54 4.25 11.83
N LYS A 86 17.14 4.54 10.68
CA LYS A 86 18.45 3.98 10.30
C LYS A 86 19.55 4.53 11.21
N GLU A 87 19.54 5.83 11.49
CA GLU A 87 20.49 6.48 12.41
C GLU A 87 20.34 5.96 13.85
N GLU A 88 19.11 5.76 14.30
CA GLU A 88 18.82 5.20 15.62
C GLU A 88 19.07 3.67 15.73
N GLY A 89 19.47 3.01 14.63
CA GLY A 89 19.65 1.55 14.59
C GLY A 89 18.34 0.74 14.72
N LYS A 90 17.18 1.39 14.58
CA LYS A 90 15.85 0.78 14.70
C LYS A 90 15.32 0.21 13.38
N PHE A 91 15.99 0.46 12.26
CA PHE A 91 15.58 -0.04 10.94
C PHE A 91 16.28 -1.35 10.58
N VAL A 92 15.59 -2.48 10.76
CA VAL A 92 16.09 -3.82 10.36
C VAL A 92 15.40 -4.29 9.09
N LEU A 93 16.14 -4.36 7.99
CA LEU A 93 15.66 -4.96 6.73
C LEU A 93 15.42 -6.47 6.92
N GLY A 94 14.21 -6.94 6.63
CA GLY A 94 13.87 -8.36 6.69
C GLY A 94 13.47 -8.89 8.07
N ALA A 95 13.26 -8.03 9.07
CA ALA A 95 12.74 -8.46 10.36
C ALA A 95 11.36 -9.15 10.18
N PRO A 96 11.13 -10.32 10.82
CA PRO A 96 9.87 -11.05 10.69
C PRO A 96 8.70 -10.17 11.16
N ARG A 97 7.54 -10.22 10.47
CA ARG A 97 6.32 -9.45 10.77
C ARG A 97 5.95 -9.27 12.26
N PRO A 98 6.13 -10.23 13.18
CA PRO A 98 5.89 -10.00 14.61
C PRO A 98 6.76 -8.89 15.25
N ALA A 99 7.91 -8.51 14.65
CA ALA A 99 8.70 -7.38 15.13
C ALA A 99 8.07 -6.02 14.78
N ILE A 100 7.32 -5.95 13.68
CA ILE A 100 6.66 -4.71 13.22
C ILE A 100 5.41 -4.41 14.07
N SER A 101 4.70 -5.42 14.60
CA SER A 101 3.56 -5.19 15.49
C SER A 101 3.98 -4.58 16.84
N CYS A 102 5.12 -4.99 17.40
CA CYS A 102 5.71 -4.33 18.57
C CYS A 102 6.13 -2.88 18.28
N PHE A 103 6.64 -2.61 17.07
CA PHE A 103 7.07 -1.28 16.65
C PHE A 103 5.89 -0.33 16.38
N ALA A 104 4.85 -0.80 15.69
CA ALA A 104 3.60 -0.07 15.53
C ALA A 104 2.91 0.19 16.87
N ALA A 105 3.00 -0.76 17.82
CA ALA A 105 2.46 -0.58 19.17
C ALA A 105 3.29 0.41 20.03
N SER A 106 4.60 0.56 19.80
CA SER A 106 5.39 1.60 20.50
C SER A 106 5.10 2.99 19.91
N ILE A 107 5.02 3.11 18.58
CA ILE A 107 4.64 4.34 17.90
C ILE A 107 3.21 4.77 18.29
N TRP A 108 2.25 3.84 18.30
CA TRP A 108 0.88 4.11 18.75
C TRP A 108 0.82 4.55 20.21
N ARG A 109 1.63 3.95 21.10
CA ARG A 109 1.72 4.38 22.51
C ARG A 109 2.29 5.79 22.65
N SER A 110 3.35 6.13 21.91
CA SER A 110 3.92 7.48 21.94
C SER A 110 2.97 8.53 21.35
N LEU A 111 2.22 8.19 20.28
CA LEU A 111 1.20 9.07 19.70
C LEU A 111 -0.03 9.24 20.61
N MET A 112 -0.44 8.20 21.34
CA MET A 112 -1.53 8.27 22.32
C MET A 112 -1.14 9.06 23.57
N ALA A 113 0.12 8.95 24.03
CA ALA A 113 0.63 9.70 25.18
C ALA A 113 0.75 11.22 24.91
N ALA A 114 0.80 11.63 23.64
CA ALA A 114 0.93 13.02 23.23
C ALA A 114 -0.42 13.72 22.94
N ARG A 115 -1.58 13.06 23.15
CA ARG A 115 -2.88 13.73 22.99
C ARG A 115 -3.24 14.45 24.29
N PRO A 116 -3.39 15.79 24.30
CA PRO A 116 -4.02 16.46 25.43
C PRO A 116 -5.46 15.97 25.54
N VAL A 117 -5.86 15.59 26.76
CA VAL A 117 -7.25 15.33 27.11
C VAL A 117 -7.98 16.67 26.95
N VAL A 118 -8.84 16.77 25.93
CA VAL A 118 -9.89 17.77 25.83
C VAL A 118 -11.20 17.06 26.06
#